data_AF-A0A674J741-F1
#
_entry.id   AF-A0A674J741-F1
#
_cell.length_a   1.000
_cell.length_b   1.000
_cell.length_c   1.000
_cell.angle_alpha   90.00
_cell.angle_beta   90.00
_cell.angle_gamma   90.00
#
_symmetry.space_group_name_H-M   'P 1'
#
loop_
_entity.id
_entity.type
_entity.pdbx_description
1 polymer ?
#
loop_
_entity_poly.entity_id
_entity_poly.type
_entity_poly.pdbx_seq_one_letter_code
_entity_poly.pdbx_strand_id
1 'polypeptide(L)'
;LSRLCLSPACDCRGQAYYTESTKHIFPAHMFVCILQEICENPRFIIGGANRTDICQGELGDCWFLAAIACLTLNEKLLCRVIPHDQTFIKNYAGIFHFQFWRYGNWVEVVIDDCLPTYNNQLVFTKSSQRNEFWSALLEKAYAKLHGSYEALKGGNTTEAMEDFTGGVTEFYEIKDAPKDIYKIMKHAKDRGSLMASSIDDNMGFSYGTAPQSDLGELIARMVKNVNSMPRTDSTLDFQGSEERPAWTIIPMQFETRMTCGLVKGHAYSVTAVEETSFKAGKIKLVRLRNPWGQVEWKGAWSDNSDEWNLIDKAEKIRLQYRIAEDGEFWMSFDDFMRYFTKLEICNLTPDTLEADKLQTWTVSVNEGRWVRGCSGGGCRNYPDTFWTNPQYRLELLEEDDDPEDNEVVCSFLVALMQKNRRKERKLGANLLTIGFAIYEVPKEV
;
A
#
# COMPACT_ATOMS: atom_id res chain seq x y z
N LEU A 1 -54.33 21.92 -6.56
CA LEU A 1 -54.04 22.40 -5.19
C LEU A 1 -53.26 21.26 -4.51
N SER A 2 -51.96 21.24 -4.26
CA SER A 2 -50.89 22.24 -4.29
C SER A 2 -49.54 21.48 -4.25
N ARG A 3 -48.60 21.96 -5.08
CA ARG A 3 -47.17 21.66 -5.29
C ARG A 3 -46.38 20.94 -4.18
N LEU A 4 -45.52 20.01 -4.62
CA LEU A 4 -44.06 20.10 -4.41
C LEU A 4 -43.37 19.43 -5.61
N CYS A 5 -42.56 20.21 -6.34
CA CYS A 5 -41.87 19.79 -7.56
C CYS A 5 -40.71 18.84 -7.23
N LEU A 6 -40.76 17.62 -7.74
CA LEU A 6 -39.58 16.79 -8.00
C LEU A 6 -39.68 16.37 -9.47
N SER A 7 -38.84 16.98 -10.30
CA SER A 7 -38.60 16.54 -11.67
C SER A 7 -37.58 15.40 -11.64
N PRO A 8 -37.91 14.20 -12.13
CA PRO A 8 -37.00 13.09 -12.27
C PRO A 8 -36.46 13.05 -13.71
N ALA A 9 -35.19 13.40 -13.89
CA ALA A 9 -34.50 13.15 -15.16
C ALA A 9 -33.03 12.79 -14.90
N CYS A 10 -32.75 11.49 -15.05
CA CYS A 10 -31.43 10.88 -15.22
C CYS A 10 -30.48 10.85 -14.01
N ASP A 11 -30.82 10.00 -13.04
CA ASP A 11 -29.95 9.56 -11.93
C ASP A 11 -29.06 8.35 -12.33
N CYS A 12 -28.36 8.48 -13.47
CA CYS A 12 -27.37 7.48 -13.95
C CYS A 12 -25.98 8.09 -14.20
N ARG A 13 -25.72 9.33 -13.76
CA ARG A 13 -24.35 9.90 -13.77
C ARG A 13 -23.71 9.62 -12.41
N GLY A 14 -22.54 8.96 -12.47
CA GLY A 14 -21.82 8.36 -11.35
C GLY A 14 -22.03 9.01 -9.98
N GLN A 15 -22.48 8.20 -9.02
CA GLN A 15 -22.24 8.50 -7.61
C GLN A 15 -20.74 8.54 -7.40
N ALA A 16 -20.18 9.74 -7.45
CA ALA A 16 -18.90 9.98 -6.86
C ALA A 16 -19.01 9.56 -5.39
N TYR A 17 -18.12 8.66 -4.93
CA TYR A 17 -18.13 8.09 -3.59
C TYR A 17 -17.72 9.15 -2.54
N TYR A 18 -18.55 10.17 -2.41
CA TYR A 18 -18.45 11.29 -1.49
C TYR A 18 -19.60 11.20 -0.50
N THR A 19 -19.33 11.56 0.75
CA THR A 19 -20.34 11.70 1.79
C THR A 19 -21.32 12.82 1.44
N GLU A 20 -22.55 12.78 1.95
CA GLU A 20 -23.56 13.83 1.68
C GLU A 20 -23.08 15.22 2.13
N SER A 21 -22.21 15.26 3.13
CA SER A 21 -21.50 16.45 3.63
C SER A 21 -20.47 17.04 2.67
N THR A 22 -19.98 16.29 1.67
CA THR A 22 -18.92 16.75 0.76
C THR A 22 -19.42 17.24 -0.60
N LYS A 23 -20.70 17.00 -0.95
CA LYS A 23 -21.32 17.50 -2.19
C LYS A 23 -21.30 19.03 -2.32
N HIS A 24 -21.29 19.77 -1.21
CA HIS A 24 -21.33 21.23 -1.18
C HIS A 24 -19.95 21.90 -1.15
N ILE A 25 -18.87 21.10 -1.13
CA ILE A 25 -17.50 21.57 -0.88
C ILE A 25 -16.65 21.55 -2.15
N PHE A 26 -17.14 20.94 -3.24
CA PHE A 26 -16.40 20.92 -4.50
C PHE A 26 -16.39 22.30 -5.18
N PRO A 27 -15.21 22.90 -5.45
CA PRO A 27 -15.09 24.11 -6.23
C PRO A 27 -15.65 23.85 -7.62
N ALA A 28 -16.10 24.91 -8.28
CA ALA A 28 -16.73 24.86 -9.61
C ALA A 28 -15.90 24.20 -10.73
N HIS A 29 -14.68 23.74 -10.45
CA HIS A 29 -13.72 23.16 -11.38
C HIS A 29 -13.34 21.70 -11.07
N MET A 30 -13.94 21.06 -10.06
CA MET A 30 -13.76 19.62 -9.83
C MET A 30 -14.88 18.83 -10.49
N PHE A 31 -14.51 17.92 -11.38
CA PHE A 31 -15.44 17.12 -12.16
C PHE A 31 -15.17 15.64 -11.97
N VAL A 32 -16.17 14.83 -12.28
CA VAL A 32 -16.01 13.39 -12.44
C VAL A 32 -16.14 13.14 -13.94
N CYS A 33 -15.04 12.76 -14.56
CA CYS A 33 -14.93 12.68 -16.02
C CYS A 33 -14.74 11.23 -16.45
N ILE A 34 -15.33 10.88 -17.61
CA ILE A 34 -15.07 9.62 -18.29
C ILE A 34 -13.66 9.69 -18.89
N LEU A 35 -12.92 8.58 -18.87
CA LEU A 35 -11.51 8.60 -19.29
C LEU A 35 -11.32 8.98 -20.77
N GLN A 36 -12.27 8.58 -21.62
CA GLN A 36 -12.30 8.95 -23.04
C GLN A 36 -12.53 10.45 -23.28
N GLU A 37 -13.04 11.22 -22.29
CA GLU A 37 -13.22 12.67 -22.41
C GLU A 37 -11.95 13.46 -22.08
N ILE A 38 -11.03 12.85 -21.31
CA ILE A 38 -9.80 13.50 -20.85
C ILE A 38 -8.53 12.95 -21.51
N CYS A 39 -8.63 11.81 -22.22
CA CYS A 39 -7.53 11.17 -22.91
C CYS A 39 -8.00 10.55 -24.24
N GLU A 40 -7.29 10.85 -25.33
CA GLU A 40 -7.68 10.41 -26.68
C GLU A 40 -7.46 8.90 -26.94
N ASN A 41 -6.46 8.29 -26.30
CA ASN A 41 -6.12 6.86 -26.46
C ASN A 41 -5.85 6.21 -25.10
N PRO A 42 -6.88 6.09 -24.24
CA PRO A 42 -6.71 5.51 -22.92
C PRO A 42 -6.36 4.03 -23.02
N ARG A 43 -5.46 3.59 -22.16
CA ARG A 43 -5.01 2.22 -22.01
C ARG A 43 -5.18 1.81 -20.56
N PHE A 44 -5.52 0.54 -20.38
CA PHE A 44 -5.65 -0.01 -19.04
C PHE A 44 -4.26 -0.20 -18.45
N ILE A 45 -3.43 -1.01 -19.13
CA ILE A 45 -2.03 -1.29 -18.80
C ILE A 45 -1.19 -1.14 -20.07
N ILE A 46 0.02 -0.56 -19.97
CA ILE A 46 1.01 -0.41 -21.05
C ILE A 46 2.35 -0.99 -20.60
N GLY A 47 2.80 -2.07 -21.25
CA GLY A 47 4.12 -2.66 -20.95
C GLY A 47 4.16 -3.47 -19.65
N GLY A 48 3.00 -3.89 -19.15
CA GLY A 48 2.84 -4.57 -17.86
C GLY A 48 2.57 -3.57 -16.73
N ALA A 49 1.87 -4.01 -15.68
CA ALA A 49 1.59 -3.17 -14.53
C ALA A 49 2.83 -3.11 -13.63
N ASN A 50 3.52 -1.96 -13.67
CA ASN A 50 4.79 -1.74 -13.01
C ASN A 50 4.65 -0.75 -11.85
N ARG A 51 5.53 -0.86 -10.86
CA ARG A 51 5.55 0.08 -9.74
C ARG A 51 5.69 1.55 -10.18
N THR A 52 6.35 1.81 -11.30
CA THR A 52 6.51 3.14 -11.92
C THR A 52 5.20 3.78 -12.39
N ASP A 53 4.12 3.00 -12.46
CA ASP A 53 2.78 3.46 -12.85
C ASP A 53 1.97 3.97 -11.64
N ILE A 54 2.62 4.00 -10.48
CA ILE A 54 2.05 4.40 -9.19
C ILE A 54 2.80 5.65 -8.75
N CYS A 55 2.16 6.79 -8.95
CA CYS A 55 2.57 8.09 -8.44
C CYS A 55 1.44 8.66 -7.58
N GLN A 56 1.77 8.98 -6.32
CA GLN A 56 0.82 9.57 -5.39
C GLN A 56 0.25 10.89 -5.93
N GLY A 57 -1.06 11.02 -5.84
CA GLY A 57 -1.77 12.28 -6.04
C GLY A 57 -1.77 13.12 -4.77
N GLU A 58 -2.84 13.86 -4.55
CA GLU A 58 -2.98 14.72 -3.36
C GLU A 58 -3.67 14.00 -2.18
N LEU A 59 -4.04 12.72 -2.33
CA LEU A 59 -4.61 11.94 -1.23
C LEU A 59 -3.51 11.43 -0.28
N GLY A 60 -3.80 11.41 1.02
CA GLY A 60 -2.92 10.90 2.07
C GLY A 60 -2.99 9.37 2.20
N ASP A 61 -2.84 8.65 1.10
CA ASP A 61 -2.98 7.20 0.99
C ASP A 61 -1.68 6.51 0.52
N CYS A 62 -0.52 7.11 0.80
CA CYS A 62 0.81 6.54 0.53
C CYS A 62 0.97 5.09 1.01
N TRP A 63 0.29 4.72 2.10
CA TRP A 63 0.18 3.35 2.61
C TRP A 63 -0.39 2.36 1.60
N PHE A 64 -1.44 2.75 0.89
CA PHE A 64 -2.07 1.92 -0.13
C PHE A 64 -1.17 1.82 -1.37
N LEU A 65 -0.55 2.94 -1.78
CA LEU A 65 0.34 2.99 -2.94
C LEU A 65 1.64 2.20 -2.74
N ALA A 66 2.22 2.25 -1.54
CA ALA A 66 3.37 1.42 -1.17
C ALA A 66 3.01 -0.08 -1.25
N ALA A 67 1.80 -0.47 -0.82
CA ALA A 67 1.33 -1.84 -0.94
C ALA A 67 1.11 -2.26 -2.41
N ILE A 68 0.54 -1.39 -3.27
CA ILE A 68 0.40 -1.67 -4.71
C ILE A 68 1.78 -1.83 -5.35
N ALA A 69 2.75 -0.97 -5.00
CA ALA A 69 4.10 -1.08 -5.55
C ALA A 69 4.76 -2.42 -5.17
N CYS A 70 4.54 -2.92 -3.96
CA CYS A 70 4.95 -4.29 -3.59
C CYS A 70 4.21 -5.36 -4.39
N LEU A 71 2.90 -5.20 -4.63
CA LEU A 71 2.09 -6.12 -5.42
C LEU A 71 2.63 -6.30 -6.85
N THR A 72 3.13 -5.23 -7.49
CA THR A 72 3.72 -5.31 -8.84
C THR A 72 4.98 -6.19 -8.92
N LEU A 73 5.60 -6.52 -7.78
CA LEU A 73 6.76 -7.41 -7.74
C LEU A 73 6.37 -8.89 -7.83
N ASN A 74 5.08 -9.21 -7.70
CA ASN A 74 4.57 -10.58 -7.81
C ASN A 74 3.46 -10.62 -8.87
N GLU A 75 3.84 -10.98 -10.10
CA GLU A 75 2.96 -11.00 -11.26
C GLU A 75 1.73 -11.90 -11.06
N LYS A 76 1.87 -13.06 -10.39
CA LYS A 76 0.74 -13.96 -10.10
C LYS A 76 -0.30 -13.30 -9.21
N LEU A 77 0.16 -12.65 -8.15
CA LEU A 77 -0.71 -11.90 -7.24
C LEU A 77 -1.32 -10.68 -7.90
N LEU A 78 -0.54 -9.97 -8.70
CA LEU A 78 -0.99 -8.83 -9.46
C LEU A 78 -2.13 -9.21 -10.41
N CYS A 79 -1.99 -10.32 -11.15
CA CYS A 79 -3.04 -10.86 -12.03
C CYS A 79 -4.33 -11.24 -11.27
N ARG A 80 -4.22 -11.63 -10.00
CA ARG A 80 -5.37 -11.96 -9.17
C ARG A 80 -6.15 -10.72 -8.76
N VAL A 81 -5.46 -9.68 -8.28
CA VAL A 81 -6.07 -8.41 -7.88
C VAL A 81 -6.54 -7.61 -9.10
N ILE A 82 -5.77 -7.66 -10.19
CA ILE A 82 -5.94 -6.89 -11.43
C ILE A 82 -6.05 -7.84 -12.62
N PRO A 83 -7.28 -8.27 -12.97
CA PRO A 83 -7.50 -9.10 -14.15
C PRO A 83 -7.03 -8.39 -15.44
N HIS A 84 -6.23 -9.09 -16.24
CA HIS A 84 -5.56 -8.54 -17.44
C HIS A 84 -6.44 -8.55 -18.71
N ASP A 85 -7.65 -9.10 -18.63
CA ASP A 85 -8.62 -9.18 -19.72
C ASP A 85 -9.39 -7.86 -19.95
N GLN A 86 -9.07 -6.83 -19.18
CA GLN A 86 -9.69 -5.52 -19.22
C GLN A 86 -9.00 -4.58 -20.23
N THR A 87 -9.78 -3.86 -21.04
CA THR A 87 -9.25 -2.94 -22.05
C THR A 87 -10.24 -1.84 -22.42
N PHE A 88 -9.71 -0.69 -22.84
CA PHE A 88 -10.50 0.42 -23.40
C PHE A 88 -10.86 0.24 -24.88
N ILE A 89 -10.34 -0.81 -25.53
CA ILE A 89 -10.44 -0.95 -27.00
C ILE A 89 -11.49 -2.00 -27.40
N LYS A 90 -11.34 -3.22 -26.91
CA LYS A 90 -12.20 -4.35 -27.29
C LYS A 90 -13.29 -4.54 -26.25
N ASN A 91 -14.55 -4.63 -26.68
CA ASN A 91 -15.71 -4.83 -25.81
C ASN A 91 -15.81 -3.81 -24.67
N TYR A 92 -15.32 -2.59 -24.92
CA TYR A 92 -15.35 -1.52 -23.92
C TYR A 92 -16.78 -1.05 -23.65
N ALA A 93 -17.16 -1.02 -22.38
CA ALA A 93 -18.45 -0.54 -21.90
C ALA A 93 -18.33 0.41 -20.70
N GLY A 94 -17.14 1.00 -20.47
CA GLY A 94 -16.89 1.89 -19.32
C GLY A 94 -16.93 1.18 -17.97
N ILE A 95 -16.69 -0.13 -17.93
CA ILE A 95 -16.79 -0.98 -16.74
C ILE A 95 -15.48 -1.76 -16.53
N PHE A 96 -15.02 -1.78 -15.29
CA PHE A 96 -13.80 -2.44 -14.85
C PHE A 96 -14.05 -3.18 -13.53
N HIS A 97 -13.22 -4.15 -13.19
CA HIS A 97 -13.35 -4.94 -11.98
C HIS A 97 -11.98 -5.30 -11.40
N PHE A 98 -11.96 -5.45 -10.08
CA PHE A 98 -10.77 -5.78 -9.28
C PHE A 98 -11.17 -6.78 -8.20
N GLN A 99 -10.20 -7.54 -7.69
CA GLN A 99 -10.45 -8.49 -6.60
C GLN A 99 -9.65 -8.10 -5.37
N PHE A 100 -10.33 -8.10 -4.22
CA PHE A 100 -9.70 -7.85 -2.92
C PHE A 100 -10.04 -9.01 -1.98
N TRP A 101 -9.06 -9.47 -1.23
CA TRP A 101 -9.29 -10.39 -0.14
C TRP A 101 -9.96 -9.67 1.01
N ARG A 102 -11.04 -10.24 1.55
CA ARG A 102 -11.81 -9.72 2.68
C ARG A 102 -12.14 -10.85 3.63
N TYR A 103 -11.46 -10.85 4.77
CA TYR A 103 -11.83 -11.66 5.93
C TYR A 103 -12.04 -13.14 5.59
N GLY A 104 -11.12 -13.71 4.82
CA GLY A 104 -11.12 -15.10 4.38
C GLY A 104 -11.67 -15.34 2.97
N ASN A 105 -12.23 -14.32 2.30
CA ASN A 105 -12.89 -14.51 1.01
C ASN A 105 -12.45 -13.47 -0.02
N TRP A 106 -12.26 -13.88 -1.27
CA TRP A 106 -12.02 -12.94 -2.37
C TRP A 106 -13.33 -12.29 -2.81
N VAL A 107 -13.32 -10.97 -2.87
CA VAL A 107 -14.48 -10.14 -3.23
C VAL A 107 -14.17 -9.37 -4.49
N GLU A 108 -15.00 -9.55 -5.51
CA GLU A 108 -14.95 -8.76 -6.74
C GLU A 108 -15.62 -7.40 -6.55
N VAL A 109 -14.94 -6.35 -6.97
CA VAL A 109 -15.41 -4.97 -6.93
C VAL A 109 -15.42 -4.40 -8.33
N VAL A 110 -16.64 -4.22 -8.85
CA VAL A 110 -16.89 -3.63 -10.17
C VAL A 110 -17.05 -2.12 -10.05
N ILE A 111 -16.41 -1.35 -10.92
CA ILE A 111 -16.50 0.10 -11.00
C ILE A 111 -16.72 0.58 -12.43
N ASP A 112 -17.28 1.77 -12.58
CA ASP A 112 -17.19 2.51 -13.85
C ASP A 112 -15.83 3.22 -13.98
N ASP A 113 -15.54 3.79 -15.15
CA ASP A 113 -14.28 4.47 -15.46
C ASP A 113 -14.26 5.98 -15.12
N CYS A 114 -15.31 6.50 -14.47
CA CYS A 114 -15.37 7.94 -14.19
C CYS A 114 -14.43 8.31 -13.03
N LEU A 115 -13.39 9.11 -13.28
CA LEU A 115 -12.41 9.47 -12.27
C LEU A 115 -12.53 10.95 -11.83
N PRO A 116 -12.22 11.27 -10.56
CA PRO A 116 -12.14 12.65 -10.09
C PRO A 116 -11.02 13.44 -10.79
N THR A 117 -11.38 14.56 -11.40
CA THR A 117 -10.47 15.46 -12.09
C THR A 117 -10.62 16.90 -11.61
N TYR A 118 -9.54 17.66 -11.75
CA TYR A 118 -9.51 19.11 -11.60
C TYR A 118 -8.75 19.69 -12.78
N ASN A 119 -9.37 20.62 -13.53
CA ASN A 119 -8.82 21.14 -14.79
C ASN A 119 -8.36 20.02 -15.77
N ASN A 120 -9.18 18.98 -15.95
CA ASN A 120 -8.90 17.79 -16.77
C ASN A 120 -7.66 16.97 -16.36
N GLN A 121 -7.15 17.16 -15.15
CA GLN A 121 -6.07 16.35 -14.59
C GLN A 121 -6.59 15.47 -13.44
N LEU A 122 -6.09 14.23 -13.37
CA LEU A 122 -6.39 13.33 -12.24
C LEU A 122 -5.90 13.95 -10.94
N VAL A 123 -6.77 13.90 -9.94
CA VAL A 123 -6.54 14.49 -8.60
C VAL A 123 -5.82 13.51 -7.66
N PHE A 124 -6.13 12.22 -7.81
CA PHE A 124 -5.59 11.14 -6.99
C PHE A 124 -4.49 10.38 -7.74
N THR A 125 -4.35 9.08 -7.50
CA THR A 125 -3.30 8.25 -8.12
C THR A 125 -3.30 8.36 -9.63
N LYS A 126 -2.10 8.39 -10.21
CA LYS A 126 -1.87 8.46 -11.65
C LYS A 126 -0.60 7.72 -12.05
N SER A 127 -0.54 7.27 -13.30
CA SER A 127 0.67 6.71 -13.90
C SER A 127 1.64 7.80 -14.35
N SER A 128 2.92 7.45 -14.41
CA SER A 128 3.92 8.23 -15.14
C SER A 128 3.55 8.30 -16.63
N GLN A 129 2.88 7.30 -17.20
CA GLN A 129 2.34 7.33 -18.56
C GLN A 129 0.96 8.01 -18.59
N ARG A 130 0.80 9.06 -19.41
CA ARG A 130 -0.42 9.90 -19.42
C ARG A 130 -1.69 9.17 -19.83
N ASN A 131 -1.57 8.07 -20.56
CA ASN A 131 -2.69 7.32 -21.09
C ASN A 131 -2.85 5.95 -20.43
N GLU A 132 -2.25 5.71 -19.27
CA GLU A 132 -2.39 4.47 -18.50
C GLU A 132 -3.18 4.71 -17.20
N PHE A 133 -4.17 3.86 -16.92
CA PHE A 133 -5.19 4.16 -15.90
C PHE A 133 -5.49 3.04 -14.89
N TRP A 134 -4.84 1.88 -14.96
CA TRP A 134 -5.11 0.77 -14.04
C TRP A 134 -4.95 1.15 -12.56
N SER A 135 -3.92 1.94 -12.21
CA SER A 135 -3.60 2.30 -10.83
C SER A 135 -4.65 3.24 -10.24
N ALA A 136 -5.12 4.21 -11.03
CA ALA A 136 -6.20 5.12 -10.65
C ALA A 136 -7.55 4.40 -10.48
N LEU A 137 -7.84 3.43 -11.36
CA LEU A 137 -9.06 2.61 -11.28
C LEU A 137 -9.02 1.64 -10.08
N LEU A 138 -7.86 1.06 -9.77
CA LEU A 138 -7.67 0.21 -8.60
C LEU A 138 -7.92 0.98 -7.30
N GLU A 139 -7.37 2.20 -7.19
CA GLU A 139 -7.63 3.10 -6.06
C GLU A 139 -9.12 3.43 -5.93
N LYS A 140 -9.83 3.69 -7.04
CA LYS A 140 -11.28 3.89 -7.05
C LYS A 140 -12.05 2.66 -6.54
N ALA A 141 -11.67 1.46 -6.99
CA ALA A 141 -12.31 0.23 -6.55
C ALA A 141 -12.09 0.00 -5.05
N TYR A 142 -10.90 0.29 -4.54
CA TYR A 142 -10.60 0.22 -3.12
C TYR A 142 -11.36 1.28 -2.29
N ALA A 143 -11.48 2.50 -2.81
CA ALA A 143 -12.31 3.55 -2.23
C ALA A 143 -13.79 3.12 -2.16
N LYS A 144 -14.32 2.49 -3.21
CA LYS A 144 -15.69 1.93 -3.23
C LYS A 144 -15.86 0.85 -2.16
N LEU A 145 -14.90 -0.07 -2.03
CA LEU A 145 -14.92 -1.16 -1.05
C LEU A 145 -15.02 -0.64 0.40
N HIS A 146 -14.31 0.46 0.70
CA HIS A 146 -14.33 1.14 2.01
C HIS A 146 -15.39 2.23 2.14
N GLY A 147 -16.08 2.56 1.04
CA GLY A 147 -17.27 3.41 0.98
C GLY A 147 -17.04 4.88 0.61
N SER A 148 -15.79 5.35 0.49
CA SER A 148 -15.42 6.66 -0.06
C SER A 148 -13.90 6.82 -0.16
N TYR A 149 -13.42 7.73 -1.03
CA TYR A 149 -12.00 8.10 -1.09
C TYR A 149 -11.48 8.65 0.25
N GLU A 150 -12.31 9.41 0.96
CA GLU A 150 -11.99 9.91 2.29
C GLU A 150 -11.72 8.79 3.31
N ALA A 151 -12.34 7.62 3.14
CA ALA A 151 -12.12 6.48 4.03
C ALA A 151 -10.72 5.86 3.89
N LEU A 152 -10.00 6.20 2.81
CA LEU A 152 -8.62 5.77 2.57
C LEU A 152 -7.58 6.66 3.27
N LYS A 153 -7.98 7.80 3.85
CA LYS A 153 -7.07 8.65 4.63
C LYS A 153 -6.60 7.92 5.90
N GLY A 154 -5.29 7.90 6.13
CA GLY A 154 -4.68 7.37 7.35
C GLY A 154 -4.98 5.88 7.57
N GLY A 155 -4.45 5.04 6.70
CA GLY A 155 -4.39 3.59 6.87
C GLY A 155 -2.96 3.08 7.07
N ASN A 156 -2.82 1.77 7.24
CA ASN A 156 -1.53 1.12 7.41
C ASN A 156 -1.25 0.21 6.18
N THR A 157 -0.01 0.20 5.69
CA THR A 157 0.40 -0.62 4.54
C THR A 157 0.00 -2.09 4.68
N THR A 158 0.10 -2.65 5.90
CA THR A 158 -0.26 -4.04 6.21
C THR A 158 -1.71 -4.35 5.85
N GLU A 159 -2.65 -3.44 6.10
CA GLU A 159 -4.06 -3.64 5.78
C GLU A 159 -4.29 -3.76 4.26
N ALA A 160 -3.59 -2.94 3.47
CA ALA A 160 -3.64 -3.04 2.02
C ALA A 160 -2.97 -4.32 1.53
N MET A 161 -1.82 -4.68 2.09
CA MET A 161 -1.14 -5.93 1.75
C MET A 161 -2.01 -7.15 2.04
N GLU A 162 -2.71 -7.19 3.18
CA GLU A 162 -3.70 -8.24 3.50
C GLU A 162 -4.83 -8.27 2.48
N ASP A 163 -5.41 -7.10 2.15
CA ASP A 163 -6.49 -7.00 1.17
C ASP A 163 -6.04 -7.39 -0.26
N PHE A 164 -4.75 -7.32 -0.57
CA PHE A 164 -4.20 -7.75 -1.86
C PHE A 164 -3.78 -9.22 -1.92
N THR A 165 -3.57 -9.86 -0.78
CA THR A 165 -2.90 -11.17 -0.75
C THR A 165 -3.66 -12.25 0.00
N GLY A 166 -4.51 -11.87 0.95
CA GLY A 166 -5.00 -12.77 2.00
C GLY A 166 -3.91 -13.28 2.94
N GLY A 167 -2.74 -12.64 2.90
CA GLY A 167 -1.58 -12.98 3.70
C GLY A 167 -1.71 -12.62 5.17
N VAL A 168 -0.68 -12.99 5.92
CA VAL A 168 -0.57 -12.74 7.36
C VAL A 168 0.51 -11.70 7.60
N THR A 169 0.18 -10.63 8.33
CA THR A 169 1.11 -9.52 8.52
C THR A 169 1.88 -9.57 9.84
N GLU A 170 3.11 -9.09 9.78
CA GLU A 170 4.02 -8.89 10.90
C GLU A 170 4.50 -7.44 10.93
N PHE A 171 4.79 -6.96 12.13
CA PHE A 171 5.22 -5.60 12.38
C PHE A 171 6.41 -5.58 13.33
N TYR A 172 7.46 -4.86 12.96
CA TYR A 172 8.67 -4.69 13.75
C TYR A 172 8.96 -3.20 13.96
N GLU A 173 9.08 -2.77 15.22
CA GLU A 173 9.72 -1.50 15.53
C GLU A 173 11.23 -1.68 15.37
N ILE A 174 11.86 -0.93 14.47
CA ILE A 174 13.28 -1.09 14.12
C ILE A 174 14.20 -0.98 15.34
N LYS A 175 13.85 -0.11 16.29
CA LYS A 175 14.60 0.08 17.55
C LYS A 175 14.62 -1.19 18.44
N ASP A 176 13.58 -2.01 18.34
CA ASP A 176 13.37 -3.22 19.14
C ASP A 176 13.48 -4.49 18.25
N ALA A 177 13.95 -4.33 17.01
CA ALA A 177 14.03 -5.42 16.05
C ALA A 177 15.06 -6.48 16.53
N PRO A 178 14.78 -7.76 16.26
CA PRO A 178 15.69 -8.83 16.64
C PRO A 178 17.00 -8.74 15.84
N LYS A 179 18.10 -9.28 16.39
CA LYS A 179 19.45 -9.11 15.82
C LYS A 179 19.59 -9.71 14.42
N ASP A 180 18.78 -10.71 14.13
CA ASP A 180 18.68 -11.45 12.89
C ASP A 180 17.60 -10.89 11.94
N ILE A 181 17.07 -9.67 12.17
CA ILE A 181 16.03 -9.08 11.32
C ILE A 181 16.39 -9.04 9.82
N TYR A 182 17.67 -8.92 9.47
CA TYR A 182 18.11 -9.03 8.08
C TYR A 182 17.86 -10.43 7.48
N LYS A 183 18.10 -11.49 8.27
CA LYS A 183 17.82 -12.88 7.89
C LYS A 183 16.31 -13.08 7.72
N ILE A 184 15.50 -12.56 8.66
CA ILE A 184 14.03 -12.55 8.56
C ILE A 184 13.56 -11.86 7.27
N MET A 185 14.07 -10.66 6.98
CA MET A 185 13.74 -9.91 5.76
C MET A 185 14.12 -10.69 4.48
N LYS A 186 15.27 -11.34 4.48
CA LYS A 186 15.74 -12.15 3.35
C LYS A 186 14.84 -13.37 3.14
N HIS A 187 14.52 -14.14 4.18
CA HIS A 187 13.59 -15.27 4.07
C HIS A 187 12.18 -14.84 3.69
N ALA A 188 11.71 -13.69 4.20
CA ALA A 188 10.43 -13.12 3.78
C ALA A 188 10.44 -12.84 2.28
N LYS A 189 11.51 -12.21 1.76
CA LYS A 189 11.68 -11.93 0.33
C LYS A 189 11.75 -13.21 -0.50
N ASP A 190 12.53 -14.19 -0.07
CA ASP A 190 12.71 -15.47 -0.76
C ASP A 190 11.41 -16.26 -0.84
N ARG A 191 10.52 -16.12 0.16
CA ARG A 191 9.16 -16.68 0.17
C ARG A 191 8.13 -15.85 -0.62
N GLY A 192 8.55 -14.74 -1.24
CA GLY A 192 7.69 -13.86 -2.03
C GLY A 192 6.81 -12.90 -1.20
N SER A 193 7.10 -12.75 0.09
CA SER A 193 6.37 -11.84 0.98
C SER A 193 6.47 -10.40 0.51
N LEU A 194 5.41 -9.62 0.76
CA LEU A 194 5.43 -8.19 0.51
C LEU A 194 6.04 -7.49 1.73
N MET A 195 6.89 -6.48 1.52
CA MET A 195 7.54 -5.76 2.61
C MET A 195 7.47 -4.26 2.39
N ALA A 196 7.25 -3.52 3.46
CA ALA A 196 7.24 -2.07 3.47
C ALA A 196 7.90 -1.55 4.74
N SER A 197 8.29 -0.28 4.71
CA SER A 197 8.97 0.36 5.81
C SER A 197 8.55 1.83 5.88
N SER A 198 8.56 2.41 7.07
CA SER A 198 8.20 3.81 7.25
C SER A 198 9.09 4.51 8.28
N ILE A 199 9.09 5.84 8.21
CA ILE A 199 9.83 6.72 9.11
C ILE A 199 8.80 7.58 9.85
N ASP A 200 8.66 7.39 11.16
CA ASP A 200 7.79 8.23 11.97
C ASP A 200 8.36 9.65 12.11
N ASP A 201 7.47 10.64 12.21
CA ASP A 201 7.86 12.00 12.56
C ASP A 201 7.84 12.18 14.09
N ASN A 202 8.86 12.84 14.65
CA ASN A 202 9.04 13.05 16.09
C ASN A 202 7.96 13.98 16.70
N MET A 203 6.99 14.41 15.91
CA MET A 203 5.85 15.27 16.27
C MET A 203 4.70 14.51 16.96
N GLY A 204 4.86 13.21 17.24
CA GLY A 204 3.85 12.39 17.94
C GLY A 204 2.70 11.90 17.04
N PHE A 205 2.77 12.14 15.73
CA PHE A 205 1.90 11.49 14.75
C PHE A 205 2.50 10.14 14.34
N SER A 206 1.90 9.05 14.82
CA SER A 206 2.26 7.70 14.39
C SER A 206 1.64 7.42 13.02
N TYR A 207 2.46 6.98 12.07
CA TYR A 207 2.00 6.45 10.79
C TYR A 207 0.87 5.41 11.01
N GLY A 208 -0.25 5.55 10.28
CA GLY A 208 -1.48 4.77 10.46
C GLY A 208 -2.61 5.47 11.23
N THR A 209 -2.37 6.67 11.77
CA THR A 209 -3.41 7.50 12.41
C THR A 209 -3.93 8.57 11.44
N ALA A 210 -5.27 8.69 11.30
CA ALA A 210 -5.87 9.68 10.41
C ALA A 210 -6.05 11.02 11.16
N PRO A 211 -5.43 12.12 10.70
CA PRO A 211 -5.78 13.45 11.20
C PRO A 211 -7.19 13.83 10.73
N GLN A 212 -7.93 14.57 11.56
CA GLN A 212 -9.19 15.21 11.17
C GLN A 212 -8.89 16.33 10.16
N SER A 213 -8.72 15.99 8.88
CA SER A 213 -8.63 16.97 7.79
C SER A 213 -9.91 16.92 6.96
N ASP A 214 -10.57 18.08 6.86
CA ASP A 214 -11.74 18.26 6.00
C ASP A 214 -11.34 18.07 4.52
N LEU A 215 -12.14 17.34 3.76
CA LEU A 215 -11.97 17.22 2.32
C LEU A 215 -11.99 18.61 1.64
N GLY A 216 -12.68 19.59 2.23
CA GLY A 216 -12.66 20.97 1.75
C GLY A 216 -11.31 21.67 1.85
N GLU A 217 -10.54 21.37 2.89
CA GLU A 217 -9.19 21.92 3.02
C GLU A 217 -8.23 21.30 2.00
N LEU A 218 -8.38 19.99 1.75
CA LEU A 218 -7.63 19.28 0.71
C LEU A 218 -7.91 19.89 -0.68
N ILE A 219 -9.18 20.05 -0.99
CA ILE A 219 -9.66 20.66 -2.23
C ILE A 219 -9.16 22.11 -2.37
N ALA A 220 -9.20 22.92 -1.31
CA ALA A 220 -8.70 24.29 -1.33
C ALA A 220 -7.18 24.35 -1.59
N ARG A 221 -6.41 23.39 -1.07
CA ARG A 221 -4.98 23.25 -1.36
C ARG A 221 -4.74 22.85 -2.82
N MET A 222 -5.49 21.89 -3.36
CA MET A 222 -5.40 21.52 -4.77
C MET A 222 -5.62 22.71 -5.70
N VAL A 223 -6.66 23.52 -5.44
CA VAL A 223 -6.95 24.75 -6.19
C VAL A 223 -5.76 25.70 -6.16
N LYS A 224 -5.12 25.86 -4.99
CA LYS A 224 -3.94 26.71 -4.83
C LYS A 224 -2.72 26.17 -5.60
N ASN A 225 -2.50 24.85 -5.56
CA ASN A 225 -1.37 24.19 -6.21
C ASN A 225 -1.46 24.30 -7.74
N VAL A 226 -2.62 23.97 -8.32
CA VAL A 226 -2.83 24.03 -9.77
C VAL A 226 -2.77 25.47 -10.29
N ASN A 227 -3.27 26.45 -9.52
CA ASN A 227 -3.16 27.86 -9.88
C ASN A 227 -1.72 28.41 -9.78
N SER A 228 -0.82 27.72 -9.07
CA SER A 228 0.59 28.10 -8.94
C SER A 228 1.50 27.49 -10.01
N MET A 229 1.00 26.55 -10.82
CA MET A 229 1.73 25.98 -11.94
C MET A 229 1.79 26.96 -13.12
N PRO A 230 2.93 27.09 -13.83
CA PRO A 230 3.02 27.94 -15.01
C PRO A 230 2.00 27.49 -16.07
N ARG A 231 1.14 28.41 -16.52
CA ARG A 231 0.23 28.16 -17.63
C ARG A 231 1.04 27.96 -18.92
N THR A 232 1.18 26.72 -19.39
CA THR A 232 1.58 26.49 -20.77
C THR A 232 0.34 26.73 -21.65
N ASP A 233 0.39 27.80 -22.42
CA ASP A 233 -0.68 28.19 -23.34
C ASP A 233 -0.91 27.10 -24.38
N SER A 234 -2.17 26.71 -24.57
CA SER A 234 -2.58 25.57 -25.35
C SER A 234 -2.66 25.89 -26.85
N THR A 235 -1.52 26.18 -27.50
CA THR A 235 -1.44 26.29 -28.98
C THR A 235 -0.03 26.07 -29.55
N LEU A 236 0.77 25.13 -29.02
CA LEU A 236 2.03 24.76 -29.66
C LEU A 236 2.17 23.24 -29.76
N ASP A 237 2.12 22.74 -31.00
CA ASP A 237 2.52 21.40 -31.39
C ASP A 237 3.95 21.13 -30.93
N PHE A 238 4.13 20.34 -29.87
CA PHE A 238 5.44 19.88 -29.45
C PHE A 238 5.79 18.60 -30.23
N GLN A 239 6.43 18.78 -31.38
CA GLN A 239 7.30 17.75 -31.94
C GLN A 239 8.58 17.69 -31.10
N GLY A 240 8.78 16.58 -30.40
CA GLY A 240 10.09 16.05 -29.99
C GLY A 240 10.94 16.87 -29.01
N SER A 241 10.69 16.70 -27.71
CA SER A 241 11.76 16.65 -26.69
C SER A 241 11.26 15.95 -25.42
N GLU A 242 11.96 14.89 -25.00
CA GLU A 242 11.63 14.01 -23.87
C GLU A 242 12.04 14.59 -22.49
N GLU A 243 11.82 15.87 -22.23
CA GLU A 243 12.08 16.42 -20.88
C GLU A 243 10.82 17.04 -20.29
N ARG A 244 10.23 16.33 -19.32
CA ARG A 244 9.13 16.86 -18.51
C ARG A 244 9.67 17.88 -17.49
N PRO A 245 8.97 19.00 -17.24
CA PRO A 245 9.20 19.76 -16.01
C PRO A 245 8.76 18.90 -14.83
N ALA A 246 9.64 18.68 -13.86
CA ALA A 246 9.35 17.99 -12.61
C ALA A 246 8.14 18.67 -11.94
N TRP A 247 7.05 17.91 -11.76
CA TRP A 247 5.92 18.42 -10.99
C TRP A 247 6.37 18.58 -9.54
N THR A 248 6.23 19.79 -8.99
CA THR A 248 6.47 20.03 -7.57
C THR A 248 5.40 19.30 -6.76
N ILE A 249 5.66 18.06 -6.36
CA ILE A 249 4.85 17.36 -5.36
C ILE A 249 5.05 18.12 -4.05
N ILE A 250 3.97 18.70 -3.54
CA ILE A 250 3.96 19.33 -2.23
C ILE A 250 3.68 18.20 -1.23
N PRO A 251 4.62 17.88 -0.32
CA PRO A 251 4.39 16.88 0.71
C PRO A 251 3.08 17.15 1.45
N MET A 252 2.37 16.10 1.83
CA MET A 252 1.21 16.25 2.72
C MET A 252 1.64 16.92 4.03
N GLN A 253 0.69 17.50 4.78
CA GLN A 253 0.99 18.29 6.01
C GLN A 253 1.83 17.53 7.05
N PHE A 254 1.93 16.21 6.95
CA PHE A 254 2.63 15.31 7.86
C PHE A 254 3.87 14.64 7.21
N GLU A 255 4.13 14.92 5.93
CA GLU A 255 5.27 14.37 5.22
C GLU A 255 6.42 15.37 5.24
N THR A 256 7.55 14.99 5.84
CA THR A 256 8.69 15.88 6.01
C THR A 256 9.89 15.37 5.22
N ARG A 257 10.28 16.10 4.18
CA ARG A 257 11.49 15.79 3.40
C ARG A 257 12.75 16.10 4.20
N MET A 258 13.62 15.12 4.29
CA MET A 258 14.93 15.22 4.92
C MET A 258 16.00 15.66 3.92
N THR A 259 17.09 16.24 4.42
CA THR A 259 18.24 16.67 3.59
C THR A 259 18.92 15.51 2.87
N CYS A 260 18.87 14.30 3.46
CA CYS A 260 19.38 13.07 2.88
C CYS A 260 18.47 12.45 1.79
N GLY A 261 17.33 13.07 1.49
CA GLY A 261 16.41 12.63 0.44
C GLY A 261 15.24 11.76 0.91
N LEU A 262 15.29 11.22 2.14
CA LEU A 262 14.17 10.47 2.73
C LEU A 262 13.00 11.37 3.13
N VAL A 263 11.82 10.79 3.27
CA VAL A 263 10.57 11.47 3.64
C VAL A 263 10.01 10.80 4.90
N LYS A 264 9.78 11.59 5.95
CA LYS A 264 9.11 11.13 7.17
C LYS A 264 7.59 11.17 7.01
N GLY A 265 6.87 10.41 7.82
CA GLY A 265 5.40 10.31 7.77
C GLY A 265 4.87 9.58 6.53
N HIS A 266 5.73 8.81 5.87
CA HIS A 266 5.48 8.20 4.57
C HIS A 266 5.91 6.72 4.55
N ALA A 267 5.24 5.91 3.72
CA ALA A 267 5.59 4.50 3.53
C ALA A 267 6.42 4.28 2.27
N TYR A 268 7.43 3.43 2.40
CA TYR A 268 8.31 2.96 1.35
C TYR A 268 8.07 1.47 1.13
N SER A 269 8.09 1.04 -0.13
CA SER A 269 8.10 -0.38 -0.47
C SER A 269 9.51 -0.92 -0.34
N VAL A 270 9.72 -2.06 0.31
CA VAL A 270 11.00 -2.78 0.28
C VAL A 270 10.97 -3.74 -0.90
N THR A 271 11.74 -3.44 -1.94
CA THR A 271 11.66 -4.16 -3.23
C THR A 271 12.70 -5.28 -3.35
N ALA A 272 13.84 -5.18 -2.66
CA ALA A 272 14.87 -6.22 -2.62
C ALA A 272 15.71 -6.16 -1.32
N VAL A 273 16.24 -7.30 -0.93
CA VAL A 273 17.14 -7.48 0.22
C VAL A 273 18.27 -8.40 -0.22
N GLU A 274 19.46 -7.84 -0.41
CA GLU A 274 20.54 -8.52 -1.11
C GLU A 274 21.87 -8.34 -0.40
N GLU A 275 22.76 -9.33 -0.57
CA GLU A 275 24.14 -9.27 -0.10
C GLU A 275 25.06 -9.32 -1.32
N THR A 276 26.13 -8.51 -1.32
CA THR A 276 27.14 -8.53 -2.38
C THR A 276 28.54 -8.37 -1.80
N SER A 277 29.54 -8.81 -2.56
CA SER A 277 30.95 -8.65 -2.19
C SER A 277 31.36 -7.20 -2.39
N PHE A 278 31.91 -6.57 -1.35
CA PHE A 278 32.39 -5.20 -1.40
C PHE A 278 33.71 -5.08 -0.66
N LYS A 279 34.76 -4.63 -1.37
CA LYS A 279 36.14 -4.58 -0.87
C LYS A 279 36.59 -5.97 -0.37
N ALA A 280 37.06 -6.07 0.88
CA ALA A 280 37.54 -7.30 1.49
C ALA A 280 36.46 -8.08 2.27
N GLY A 281 35.18 -7.70 2.14
CA GLY A 281 34.09 -8.31 2.88
C GLY A 281 32.79 -8.37 2.08
N LYS A 282 31.69 -8.58 2.78
CA LYS A 282 30.34 -8.54 2.23
C LYS A 282 29.59 -7.33 2.76
N ILE A 283 28.68 -6.79 1.96
CA ILE A 283 27.79 -5.73 2.37
C ILE A 283 26.33 -6.15 2.18
N LYS A 284 25.53 -5.83 3.18
CA LYS A 284 24.09 -6.02 3.21
C LYS A 284 23.40 -4.77 2.68
N LEU A 285 22.60 -4.93 1.64
CA LEU A 285 21.90 -3.84 0.97
C LEU A 285 20.39 -4.08 1.01
N VAL A 286 19.64 -2.99 1.09
CA VAL A 286 18.18 -2.97 0.99
C VAL A 286 17.80 -2.01 -0.12
N ARG A 287 16.93 -2.45 -1.03
CA ARG A 287 16.34 -1.61 -2.07
C ARG A 287 14.96 -1.18 -1.64
N LEU A 288 14.72 0.12 -1.64
CA LEU A 288 13.43 0.71 -1.30
C LEU A 288 12.89 1.51 -2.47
N ARG A 289 11.58 1.69 -2.52
CA ARG A 289 10.91 2.58 -3.46
C ARG A 289 10.01 3.56 -2.73
N ASN A 290 10.14 4.83 -3.11
CA ASN A 290 9.23 5.92 -2.79
C ASN A 290 8.01 5.89 -3.73
N PRO A 291 6.78 5.67 -3.24
CA PRO A 291 5.53 5.77 -3.99
C PRO A 291 5.27 7.08 -4.74
N TRP A 292 6.00 8.16 -4.45
CA TRP A 292 5.93 9.38 -5.26
C TRP A 292 6.49 9.19 -6.67
N GLY A 293 7.31 8.16 -6.90
CA GLY A 293 7.99 7.92 -8.16
C GLY A 293 9.13 8.91 -8.45
N GLN A 294 9.57 9.64 -7.43
CA GLN A 294 10.66 10.61 -7.44
C GLN A 294 11.14 10.85 -6.00
N VAL A 295 12.20 11.63 -5.81
CA VAL A 295 12.80 11.95 -4.51
C VAL A 295 13.40 10.71 -3.85
N GLU A 296 14.69 10.56 -4.09
CA GLU A 296 15.47 9.38 -3.68
C GLU A 296 16.52 9.69 -2.62
N TRP A 297 17.04 8.62 -2.02
CA TRP A 297 18.16 8.64 -1.10
C TRP A 297 19.41 9.27 -1.74
N LYS A 298 20.11 10.13 -0.99
CA LYS A 298 21.30 10.86 -1.45
C LYS A 298 22.60 10.44 -0.74
N GLY A 299 22.55 9.42 0.10
CA GLY A 299 23.73 8.92 0.80
C GLY A 299 24.42 7.79 0.05
N ALA A 300 25.20 6.99 0.77
CA ALA A 300 25.91 5.84 0.23
C ALA A 300 24.95 4.86 -0.43
N TRP A 301 25.36 4.30 -1.57
CA TRP A 301 24.57 3.37 -2.41
C TRP A 301 23.37 3.98 -3.13
N SER A 302 23.18 5.30 -3.08
CA SER A 302 22.27 6.00 -3.99
C SER A 302 22.62 5.76 -5.47
N ASP A 303 21.71 6.11 -6.37
CA ASP A 303 21.86 5.92 -7.82
C ASP A 303 23.13 6.54 -8.41
N ASN A 304 23.62 7.64 -7.83
CA ASN A 304 24.82 8.34 -8.30
C ASN A 304 26.04 8.13 -7.38
N SER A 305 25.98 7.13 -6.50
CA SER A 305 26.99 6.91 -5.46
C SER A 305 28.27 6.25 -6.01
N ASP A 306 29.44 6.73 -5.57
CA ASP A 306 30.74 6.23 -6.03
C ASP A 306 31.01 4.77 -5.61
N GLU A 307 30.33 4.27 -4.59
CA GLU A 307 30.44 2.88 -4.11
C GLU A 307 30.15 1.87 -5.22
N TRP A 308 29.23 2.21 -6.14
CA TRP A 308 28.93 1.38 -7.29
C TRP A 308 30.13 1.20 -8.21
N ASN A 309 31.10 2.12 -8.27
CA ASN A 309 32.29 1.98 -9.11
C ASN A 309 33.17 0.77 -8.72
N LEU A 310 33.02 0.28 -7.48
CA LEU A 310 33.76 -0.86 -6.95
C LEU A 310 33.02 -2.21 -7.12
N ILE A 311 31.75 -2.18 -7.54
CA ILE A 311 30.97 -3.39 -7.83
C ILE A 311 31.15 -3.76 -9.30
N ASP A 312 31.39 -5.04 -9.56
CA ASP A 312 31.54 -5.54 -10.92
C ASP A 312 30.24 -5.41 -11.74
N LYS A 313 30.35 -5.51 -13.06
CA LYS A 313 29.20 -5.34 -13.95
C LYS A 313 28.16 -6.45 -13.80
N ALA A 314 28.57 -7.68 -13.46
CA ALA A 314 27.66 -8.81 -13.35
C ALA A 314 26.78 -8.68 -12.11
N GLU A 315 27.37 -8.29 -10.98
CA GLU A 315 26.68 -8.01 -9.73
C GLU A 315 25.74 -6.81 -9.87
N LYS A 316 26.14 -5.75 -10.60
CA LYS A 316 25.21 -4.63 -10.91
C LYS A 316 23.97 -5.11 -11.66
N ILE A 317 24.13 -5.99 -12.64
CA ILE A 317 23.00 -6.56 -13.38
C ILE A 317 22.12 -7.42 -12.46
N ARG A 318 22.73 -8.26 -11.61
CA ARG A 318 22.02 -9.09 -10.63
C ARG A 318 21.21 -8.24 -9.64
N LEU A 319 21.81 -7.18 -9.14
CA LEU A 319 21.18 -6.19 -8.24
C LEU A 319 20.21 -5.26 -8.99
N GLN A 320 20.05 -5.41 -10.31
CA GLN A 320 19.23 -4.55 -11.15
C GLN A 320 19.52 -3.06 -10.90
N TYR A 321 20.80 -2.72 -10.73
CA TYR A 321 21.26 -1.37 -10.54
C TYR A 321 20.97 -0.55 -11.81
N ARG A 322 20.29 0.57 -11.62
CA ARG A 322 19.95 1.55 -12.66
C ARG A 322 20.14 2.95 -12.07
N ILE A 323 20.38 3.90 -12.95
CA ILE A 323 20.41 5.33 -12.60
C ILE A 323 19.16 5.93 -13.24
N ALA A 324 18.12 6.15 -12.44
CA ALA A 324 16.85 6.67 -12.93
C ALA A 324 16.09 7.36 -11.80
N GLU A 325 15.56 8.57 -12.04
CA GLU A 325 14.68 9.22 -11.06
C GLU A 325 13.28 8.60 -11.14
N ASP A 326 13.08 7.49 -10.44
CA ASP A 326 11.83 6.73 -10.39
C ASP A 326 11.35 6.39 -8.97
N GLY A 327 12.05 6.95 -7.98
CA GLY A 327 11.80 6.79 -6.55
C GLY A 327 12.44 5.53 -5.96
N GLU A 328 13.03 4.64 -6.75
CA GLU A 328 13.71 3.43 -6.29
C GLU A 328 15.19 3.69 -6.05
N PHE A 329 15.70 3.25 -4.89
CA PHE A 329 17.10 3.43 -4.53
C PHE A 329 17.59 2.28 -3.65
N TRP A 330 18.91 2.08 -3.67
CA TRP A 330 19.59 1.20 -2.73
C TRP A 330 20.14 1.99 -1.54
N MET A 331 20.24 1.32 -0.39
CA MET A 331 20.98 1.81 0.77
C MET A 331 21.63 0.65 1.52
N SER A 332 22.60 0.97 2.38
CA SER A 332 23.16 -0.02 3.30
C SER A 332 22.10 -0.44 4.32
N PHE A 333 22.15 -1.71 4.75
CA PHE A 333 21.27 -2.18 5.82
C PHE A 333 21.50 -1.42 7.14
N ASP A 334 22.72 -0.97 7.42
CA ASP A 334 23.02 -0.14 8.59
C ASP A 334 22.33 1.22 8.53
N ASP A 335 22.30 1.86 7.36
CA ASP A 335 21.54 3.10 7.16
C ASP A 335 20.03 2.84 7.26
N PHE A 336 19.53 1.71 6.73
CA PHE A 336 18.14 1.34 6.89
C PHE A 336 17.74 1.26 8.37
N MET A 337 18.51 0.54 9.19
CA MET A 337 18.28 0.42 10.63
C MET A 337 18.42 1.76 11.39
N ARG A 338 19.20 2.69 10.85
CA ARG A 338 19.42 4.02 11.45
C ARG A 338 18.29 5.00 11.17
N TYR A 339 17.74 4.98 9.95
CA TYR A 339 16.78 5.99 9.50
C TYR A 339 15.32 5.54 9.58
N PHE A 340 15.04 4.26 9.33
CA PHE A 340 13.68 3.72 9.37
C PHE A 340 13.27 3.36 10.79
N THR A 341 11.98 3.49 11.09
CA THR A 341 11.43 3.26 12.42
C THR A 341 10.59 2.01 12.50
N LYS A 342 9.98 1.59 11.38
CA LYS A 342 9.02 0.49 11.32
C LYS A 342 9.28 -0.37 10.08
N LEU A 343 9.22 -1.68 10.23
CA LEU A 343 9.21 -2.66 9.14
C LEU A 343 7.92 -3.47 9.20
N GLU A 344 7.27 -3.59 8.06
CA GLU A 344 5.99 -4.28 7.86
C GLU A 344 6.20 -5.39 6.84
N ILE A 345 5.83 -6.63 7.20
CA ILE A 345 5.96 -7.80 6.34
C ILE A 345 4.59 -8.44 6.18
N CYS A 346 4.20 -8.81 4.96
CA CYS A 346 3.00 -9.59 4.66
C CYS A 346 3.41 -10.93 4.04
N ASN A 347 3.33 -11.98 4.84
CA ASN A 347 3.62 -13.35 4.45
C ASN A 347 2.47 -13.93 3.64
N LEU A 348 2.78 -14.55 2.51
CA LEU A 348 1.79 -15.13 1.62
C LEU A 348 1.34 -16.51 2.13
N THR A 349 0.04 -16.77 2.04
CA THR A 349 -0.52 -18.10 2.33
C THR A 349 -0.38 -19.04 1.12
N PRO A 350 -0.46 -20.37 1.26
CA PRO A 350 -0.41 -21.31 0.12
C PRO A 350 -1.46 -21.00 -0.94
N ASP A 351 -2.67 -20.59 -0.54
CA ASP A 351 -3.77 -20.22 -1.45
C ASP A 351 -3.44 -19.02 -2.35
N THR A 352 -2.40 -18.27 -1.97
CA THR A 352 -1.88 -17.10 -2.65
C THR A 352 -0.82 -17.48 -3.70
N LEU A 353 -0.16 -18.64 -3.57
CA LEU A 353 0.96 -19.09 -4.40
C LEU A 353 0.71 -20.51 -4.95
N GLU A 354 0.20 -20.62 -6.17
CA GLU A 354 0.29 -21.88 -6.96
C GLU A 354 1.72 -22.06 -7.52
N ALA A 355 2.74 -22.11 -6.66
CA ALA A 355 4.13 -22.20 -7.09
C ALA A 355 4.90 -23.28 -6.32
N ASP A 356 5.18 -24.39 -7.02
CA ASP A 356 5.97 -25.56 -6.56
C ASP A 356 7.41 -25.28 -6.08
N LYS A 357 7.85 -24.01 -6.02
CA LYS A 357 9.25 -23.62 -5.77
C LYS A 357 9.48 -22.82 -4.48
N LEU A 358 8.43 -22.35 -3.82
CA LEU A 358 8.56 -21.53 -2.62
C LEU A 358 8.26 -22.38 -1.38
N GLN A 359 9.05 -22.23 -0.31
CA GLN A 359 8.68 -22.76 1.00
C GLN A 359 7.35 -22.11 1.41
N THR A 360 6.29 -22.90 1.55
CA THR A 360 4.94 -22.43 1.84
C THR A 360 4.65 -22.48 3.34
N TRP A 361 3.82 -21.54 3.80
CA TRP A 361 3.34 -21.52 5.18
C TRP A 361 2.20 -22.53 5.37
N THR A 362 2.19 -23.28 6.47
CA THR A 362 0.98 -24.03 6.87
C THR A 362 -0.01 -23.07 7.53
N VAL A 363 -1.25 -23.01 7.05
CA VAL A 363 -2.25 -22.02 7.49
C VAL A 363 -3.47 -22.69 8.11
N SER A 364 -3.89 -22.19 9.28
CA SER A 364 -5.15 -22.54 9.93
C SER A 364 -5.92 -21.28 10.28
N VAL A 365 -7.17 -21.19 9.81
CA VAL A 365 -8.02 -20.01 10.00
C VAL A 365 -9.20 -20.36 10.88
N ASN A 366 -9.42 -19.55 11.92
CA ASN A 366 -10.56 -19.68 12.81
C ASN A 366 -11.39 -18.39 12.80
N GLU A 367 -12.71 -18.53 12.70
CA GLU A 367 -13.63 -17.41 12.84
C GLU A 367 -14.34 -17.41 14.19
N GLY A 368 -14.51 -16.23 14.78
CA GLY A 368 -15.12 -16.05 16.09
C GLY A 368 -15.86 -14.72 16.24
N ARG A 369 -16.52 -14.54 17.38
CA ARG A 369 -17.19 -13.28 17.75
C ARG A 369 -17.13 -13.06 19.26
N TRP A 370 -16.99 -11.80 19.67
CA TRP A 370 -17.14 -11.37 21.06
C TRP A 370 -18.53 -10.78 21.28
N VAL A 371 -19.33 -11.46 22.09
CA VAL A 371 -20.70 -11.03 22.44
C VAL A 371 -20.74 -10.63 23.90
N ARG A 372 -21.24 -9.42 24.16
CA ARG A 372 -21.39 -8.88 25.52
C ARG A 372 -22.21 -9.85 26.39
N GLY A 373 -21.68 -10.19 27.57
CA GLY A 373 -22.33 -11.09 28.53
C GLY A 373 -22.22 -12.58 28.19
N CYS A 374 -21.53 -12.95 27.12
CA CYS A 374 -21.26 -14.33 26.74
C CYS A 374 -19.75 -14.52 26.50
N SER A 375 -19.28 -14.28 25.27
CA SER A 375 -17.88 -14.50 24.88
C SER A 375 -16.98 -13.27 24.99
N GLY A 376 -17.51 -12.10 25.32
CA GLY A 376 -16.76 -10.85 25.48
C GLY A 376 -16.04 -10.72 26.83
N GLY A 377 -15.05 -11.58 27.09
CA GLY A 377 -14.42 -11.76 28.40
C GLY A 377 -13.42 -10.68 28.82
N GLY A 378 -13.01 -9.80 27.90
CA GLY A 378 -11.95 -8.80 28.16
C GLY A 378 -10.54 -9.40 28.09
N CYS A 379 -9.52 -8.64 28.52
CA CYS A 379 -8.13 -9.08 28.55
C CYS A 379 -7.75 -9.75 29.89
N ARG A 380 -6.48 -10.16 30.05
CA ARG A 380 -5.99 -10.89 31.23
C ARG A 380 -6.18 -10.14 32.56
N ASN A 381 -6.35 -8.82 32.51
CA ASN A 381 -6.64 -7.95 33.66
C ASN A 381 -8.07 -8.13 34.21
N TYR A 382 -8.94 -8.89 33.52
CA TYR A 382 -10.32 -9.20 33.92
C TYR A 382 -10.47 -10.70 34.19
N PRO A 383 -9.86 -11.24 35.27
CA PRO A 383 -9.76 -12.70 35.47
C PRO A 383 -11.13 -13.39 35.58
N ASP A 384 -12.14 -12.72 36.11
CA ASP A 384 -13.48 -13.28 36.32
C ASP A 384 -14.22 -13.59 35.01
N THR A 385 -13.85 -12.90 33.93
CA THR A 385 -14.51 -13.01 32.62
C THR A 385 -13.57 -13.46 31.51
N PHE A 386 -12.25 -13.37 31.68
CA PHE A 386 -11.25 -13.65 30.64
C PHE A 386 -11.40 -15.05 30.03
N TRP A 387 -11.74 -16.05 30.85
CA TRP A 387 -11.89 -17.45 30.43
C TRP A 387 -13.07 -17.68 29.47
N THR A 388 -14.03 -16.75 29.37
CA THR A 388 -15.18 -16.87 28.48
C THR A 388 -14.86 -16.48 27.03
N ASN A 389 -13.69 -15.90 26.77
CA ASN A 389 -13.23 -15.65 25.40
C ASN A 389 -13.10 -16.98 24.61
N PRO A 390 -13.30 -16.98 23.29
CA PRO A 390 -13.03 -18.15 22.45
C PRO A 390 -11.58 -18.65 22.61
N GLN A 391 -11.41 -19.97 22.69
CA GLN A 391 -10.11 -20.62 22.85
C GLN A 391 -9.85 -21.53 21.65
N TYR A 392 -8.62 -21.52 21.15
CA TYR A 392 -8.20 -22.29 19.98
C TYR A 392 -6.93 -23.06 20.33
N ARG A 393 -6.87 -24.34 19.92
CA ARG A 393 -5.72 -25.21 20.17
C ARG A 393 -4.78 -25.17 18.97
N LEU A 394 -3.49 -25.04 19.23
CA LEU A 394 -2.42 -25.12 18.24
C LEU A 394 -1.51 -26.30 18.59
N GLU A 395 -1.19 -27.13 17.62
CA GLU A 395 -0.25 -28.24 17.77
C GLU A 395 0.98 -27.98 16.89
N LEU A 396 2.16 -28.00 17.49
CA LEU A 396 3.45 -27.81 16.82
C LEU A 396 4.13 -29.17 16.69
N LEU A 397 4.29 -29.65 15.46
CA LEU A 397 4.75 -31.03 15.18
C LEU A 397 6.13 -31.10 14.52
N GLU A 398 6.48 -30.10 13.71
CA GLU A 398 7.69 -30.09 12.89
C GLU A 398 8.61 -28.94 13.28
N GLU A 399 9.91 -29.20 13.23
CA GLU A 399 10.99 -28.26 13.54
C GLU A 399 11.35 -27.45 12.27
N ASP A 400 11.89 -26.24 12.45
CA ASP A 400 12.30 -25.39 11.34
C ASP A 400 13.52 -26.00 10.61
N ASP A 401 13.43 -26.17 9.29
CA ASP A 401 14.50 -26.71 8.43
C ASP A 401 15.48 -25.59 8.00
N ASP A 402 16.23 -25.05 8.97
CA ASP A 402 17.30 -24.07 8.73
C ASP A 402 18.68 -24.64 9.10
N PRO A 403 19.56 -24.91 8.13
CA PRO A 403 20.87 -25.50 8.38
C PRO A 403 21.86 -24.54 9.08
N GLU A 404 21.54 -23.24 9.19
CA GLU A 404 22.37 -22.25 9.88
C GLU A 404 21.98 -22.06 11.36
N ASP A 405 20.83 -22.55 11.79
CA ASP A 405 20.40 -22.48 13.19
C ASP A 405 20.83 -23.72 13.98
N ASN A 406 21.44 -23.48 15.14
CA ASN A 406 21.87 -24.54 16.06
C ASN A 406 20.79 -24.92 17.08
N GLU A 407 19.67 -24.18 17.10
CA GLU A 407 18.55 -24.42 18.01
C GLU A 407 17.39 -25.07 17.26
N VAL A 408 16.92 -26.17 17.83
CA VAL A 408 15.76 -26.89 17.32
C VAL A 408 14.50 -26.21 17.85
N VAL A 409 13.83 -25.44 16.99
CA VAL A 409 12.63 -24.66 17.32
C VAL A 409 11.53 -24.89 16.27
N CYS A 410 10.29 -24.57 16.63
CA CYS A 410 9.15 -24.56 15.71
C CYS A 410 8.59 -23.14 15.65
N SER A 411 8.76 -22.47 14.51
CA SER A 411 8.28 -21.11 14.31
C SER A 411 6.84 -21.09 13.78
N PHE A 412 6.00 -20.25 14.38
CA PHE A 412 4.64 -20.03 13.90
C PHE A 412 4.24 -18.57 14.04
N LEU A 413 3.29 -18.13 13.22
CA LEU A 413 2.75 -16.78 13.22
C LEU A 413 1.25 -16.80 13.57
N VAL A 414 0.82 -15.91 14.46
CA VAL A 414 -0.59 -15.73 14.82
C VAL A 414 -1.01 -14.30 14.52
N ALA A 415 -2.00 -14.14 13.65
CA ALA A 415 -2.66 -12.86 13.41
C ALA A 415 -4.12 -12.89 13.89
N LEU A 416 -4.51 -11.82 14.58
CA LEU A 416 -5.88 -11.61 15.05
C LEU A 416 -6.48 -10.38 14.37
N MET A 417 -7.51 -10.58 13.54
CA MET A 417 -8.12 -9.52 12.74
C MET A 417 -9.54 -9.20 13.20
N GLN A 418 -9.86 -7.90 13.30
CA GLN A 418 -11.23 -7.41 13.53
C GLN A 418 -11.92 -7.03 12.22
N LYS A 419 -13.20 -7.42 12.05
CA LYS A 419 -13.94 -7.22 10.79
C LYS A 419 -14.75 -5.90 10.77
N ASN A 420 -14.83 -5.26 9.60
CA ASN A 420 -15.72 -4.15 9.21
C ASN A 420 -15.63 -2.80 9.94
N ARG A 421 -14.64 -2.58 10.81
CA ARG A 421 -14.56 -1.34 11.62
C ARG A 421 -14.29 -0.06 10.80
N ARG A 422 -13.58 -0.15 9.66
CA ARG A 422 -13.32 1.02 8.80
C ARG A 422 -14.60 1.63 8.21
N LYS A 423 -15.58 0.80 7.84
CA LYS A 423 -16.89 1.26 7.35
C LYS A 423 -17.67 2.03 8.42
N GLU A 424 -17.45 1.68 9.69
CA GLU A 424 -18.09 2.32 10.85
C GLU A 424 -17.42 3.65 11.26
N ARG A 425 -16.28 4.05 10.66
CA ARG A 425 -15.63 5.36 10.96
C ARG A 425 -16.58 6.53 10.72
N LYS A 426 -17.45 6.46 9.69
CA LYS A 426 -18.48 7.47 9.41
C LYS A 426 -19.49 7.63 10.57
N LEU A 427 -19.62 6.62 11.43
CA LEU A 427 -20.45 6.61 12.63
C LEU A 427 -19.65 6.92 13.90
N GLY A 428 -18.39 7.34 13.77
CA GLY A 428 -17.49 7.66 14.89
C GLY A 428 -16.83 6.44 15.55
N ALA A 429 -16.91 5.25 14.95
CA ALA A 429 -16.29 4.06 15.51
C ALA A 429 -14.77 4.04 15.27
N ASN A 430 -14.01 3.71 16.32
CA ASN A 430 -12.57 3.44 16.26
C ASN A 430 -12.29 1.92 16.24
N LEU A 431 -11.06 1.53 15.87
CA LEU A 431 -10.59 0.17 16.08
C LEU A 431 -10.68 -0.20 17.57
N LEU A 432 -11.09 -1.44 17.87
CA LEU A 432 -11.01 -1.97 19.23
C LEU A 432 -9.55 -2.31 19.54
N THR A 433 -9.15 -2.11 20.80
CA THR A 433 -7.93 -2.69 21.34
C THR A 433 -8.13 -4.20 21.45
N ILE A 434 -7.40 -4.95 20.63
CA ILE A 434 -7.46 -6.42 20.56
C ILE A 434 -6.07 -7.00 20.87
N GLY A 435 -6.06 -8.26 21.27
CA GLY A 435 -4.84 -9.02 21.55
C GLY A 435 -5.20 -10.45 21.93
N PHE A 436 -4.19 -11.30 22.05
CA PHE A 436 -4.33 -12.70 22.44
C PHE A 436 -3.24 -13.07 23.44
N ALA A 437 -3.42 -14.23 24.08
CA ALA A 437 -2.43 -14.84 24.96
C ALA A 437 -2.34 -16.33 24.61
N ILE A 438 -1.12 -16.85 24.59
CA ILE A 438 -0.83 -18.24 24.27
C ILE A 438 -0.42 -18.94 25.57
N TYR A 439 -0.98 -20.12 25.81
CA TYR A 439 -0.71 -20.95 26.98
C TYR A 439 -0.28 -22.33 26.53
N GLU A 440 0.75 -22.87 27.18
CA GLU A 440 1.08 -24.29 27.05
C GLU A 440 -0.05 -25.12 27.69
N VAL A 441 -0.55 -26.10 26.95
CA VAL A 441 -1.57 -27.02 27.47
C VAL A 441 -0.87 -28.02 28.39
N PRO A 442 -1.27 -28.14 29.66
CA PRO A 442 -0.67 -29.12 30.57
C PRO A 442 -0.83 -30.54 30.01
N LYS A 443 0.19 -31.37 30.20
CA LYS A 443 0.06 -32.82 29.93
C LYS A 443 -1.05 -33.37 30.83
N GLU A 444 -1.97 -34.12 30.25
CA GLU A 444 -2.96 -34.87 31.03
C GLU A 444 -2.20 -35.80 32.00
N VAL A 445 -2.47 -35.65 33.30
CA VAL A 445 -1.81 -36.38 34.40
C VAL A 445 -2.50 -37.72 34.63
#